data_AF-A0A9J6CNT1-F1
#
_entry.id   AF-A0A9J6CNT1-F1
#
_cell.length_a   1.000
_cell.length_b   1.000
_cell.length_c   1.000
_cell.angle_alpha   90.00
_cell.angle_beta   90.00
_cell.angle_gamma   90.00
#
_symmetry.space_group_name_H-M   'P 1'
#
loop_
_entity.id
_entity.type
_entity.pdbx_description
1 polymer ?
#
loop_
_entity_poly.entity_id
_entity_poly.type
_entity_poly.pdbx_seq_one_letter_code
_entity_poly.pdbx_strand_id
1 'polypeptide(L)'
;MVEKSISFKAKDFNDVEIHDFTTIPDVGWMSEQPKICLVESFDCDIPADFKKLFDMTLYSINNDRLHEVVEMYEKLFIEYEPLKIIKPQFELPLPPTQLAVFPPIFSDLPPPPVELFDLDEAFSSEKSQITQLTNKHCAQQSEKGSTGQRNVDQKELEYFIRECGRILGVSHDDHMPAKEILYSISVKIANYKKLDKE
;
A
#
# COMPACT_ATOMS: atom_id res chain seq x y z
N MET A 1 -5.91 41.65 31.15
CA MET A 1 -6.47 40.51 30.39
C MET A 1 -7.51 41.09 29.45
N VAL A 2 -7.22 41.15 28.15
CA VAL A 2 -8.14 41.71 27.16
C VAL A 2 -9.09 40.61 26.73
N GLU A 3 -10.36 40.71 27.12
CA GLU A 3 -11.42 39.85 26.61
C GLU A 3 -11.53 40.07 25.10
N LYS A 4 -11.09 39.08 24.33
CA LYS A 4 -11.32 39.05 22.88
C LYS A 4 -12.83 38.93 22.68
N SER A 5 -13.45 39.97 22.16
CA SER A 5 -14.83 39.93 21.69
C SER A 5 -14.96 38.84 20.63
N ILE A 6 -15.63 37.74 20.97
CA ILE A 6 -15.87 36.62 20.07
C ILE A 6 -16.92 37.07 19.04
N SER A 7 -16.51 37.17 17.78
CA SER A 7 -17.40 37.51 16.67
C SER A 7 -17.92 36.23 16.04
N PHE A 8 -19.18 35.88 16.33
CA PHE A 8 -19.84 34.72 15.74
C PHE A 8 -20.28 35.00 14.31
N LYS A 9 -20.08 34.04 13.42
CA LYS A 9 -20.57 34.05 12.04
C LYS A 9 -21.94 33.40 12.01
N ALA A 10 -22.81 33.83 11.09
CA ALA A 10 -24.16 33.27 10.96
C ALA A 10 -24.20 31.74 10.76
N LYS A 11 -23.12 31.16 10.20
CA LYS A 11 -22.98 29.70 10.03
C LYS A 11 -22.70 28.94 11.32
N ASP A 12 -22.22 29.60 12.36
CA ASP A 12 -21.91 28.98 13.66
C ASP A 12 -23.20 28.55 14.40
N PHE A 13 -24.36 29.05 13.96
CA PHE A 13 -25.68 28.74 14.53
C PHE A 13 -26.45 27.65 13.78
N ASN A 14 -25.96 27.20 12.61
CA ASN A 14 -26.71 26.29 11.75
C ASN A 14 -26.74 24.83 12.26
N ASP A 15 -25.81 24.44 13.13
CA ASP A 15 -25.70 23.08 13.70
C ASP A 15 -25.92 23.05 15.23
N VAL A 16 -26.57 24.07 15.81
CA VAL A 16 -26.95 24.01 17.22
C VAL A 16 -28.17 23.10 17.34
N GLU A 17 -27.93 21.82 17.62
CA GLU A 17 -28.97 20.87 18.02
C GLU A 17 -29.56 21.30 19.37
N ILE A 18 -30.62 22.12 19.32
CA ILE A 18 -31.42 22.46 20.48
C ILE A 18 -32.10 21.17 20.95
N HIS A 19 -31.50 20.49 21.92
CA HIS A 19 -32.13 19.35 22.55
C HIS A 19 -33.34 19.84 23.36
N ASP A 20 -34.49 19.20 23.17
CA ASP A 20 -35.66 19.43 24.00
C ASP A 20 -35.29 19.25 25.49
N PHE A 21 -35.91 20.06 26.35
CA PHE A 21 -35.62 20.12 27.78
C PHE A 21 -35.78 18.73 28.42
N THR A 22 -34.67 18.02 28.62
CA THR A 22 -34.66 16.70 29.26
C THR A 22 -34.52 16.91 30.76
N THR A 23 -35.55 16.54 31.53
CA THR A 23 -35.49 16.61 33.00
C THR A 23 -34.59 15.48 33.52
N ILE A 24 -33.44 15.85 34.07
CA ILE A 24 -32.54 14.92 34.76
C ILE A 24 -32.99 14.82 36.22
N PRO A 25 -33.09 13.60 36.81
CA PRO A 25 -33.41 13.46 38.22
C PRO A 25 -32.28 14.04 39.11
N ASP A 26 -32.65 14.54 40.29
CA ASP A 26 -31.69 15.04 41.26
C ASP A 26 -30.90 13.88 41.88
N VAL A 27 -29.71 13.64 41.31
CA VAL A 27 -28.77 12.62 41.76
C VAL A 27 -28.24 12.90 43.18
N GLY A 28 -28.23 14.17 43.61
CA GLY A 28 -27.85 14.57 44.96
C GLY A 28 -28.86 14.06 45.97
N TRP A 29 -30.15 14.38 45.75
CA TRP A 29 -31.25 13.88 46.58
C TRP A 29 -31.30 12.35 46.63
N MET A 30 -31.09 11.68 45.48
CA MET A 30 -31.08 10.21 45.44
C MET A 30 -29.91 9.57 46.21
N SER A 31 -28.78 10.28 46.35
CA SER A 31 -27.61 9.79 47.08
C SER A 31 -27.77 9.85 48.60
N GLU A 32 -28.63 10.76 49.09
CA GLU A 32 -28.93 10.90 50.52
C GLU A 32 -29.89 9.82 51.03
N GLN A 33 -30.46 9.01 50.14
CA GLN A 33 -31.32 7.88 50.52
C GLN A 33 -30.49 6.60 50.65
N PRO A 34 -30.21 6.11 51.88
CA PRO A 34 -29.54 4.83 52.06
C PRO A 34 -30.42 3.72 51.48
N LYS A 35 -29.92 3.05 50.43
CA LYS A 35 -30.60 1.91 49.82
C LYS A 35 -30.07 0.61 50.41
N ILE A 36 -30.98 -0.26 50.81
CA ILE A 36 -30.65 -1.62 51.25
C ILE A 36 -30.29 -2.41 50.00
N CYS A 37 -29.03 -2.81 49.88
CA CYS A 37 -28.50 -3.44 48.66
C CYS A 37 -28.58 -4.97 48.64
N LEU A 38 -29.03 -5.61 49.73
CA LEU A 38 -29.07 -7.07 49.86
C LEU A 38 -30.51 -7.57 49.97
N VAL A 39 -30.85 -8.58 49.18
CA VAL A 39 -32.21 -9.18 49.18
C VAL A 39 -32.47 -9.93 50.49
N GLU A 40 -31.43 -10.48 51.12
CA GLU A 40 -31.52 -11.20 52.41
C GLU A 40 -31.88 -10.29 53.59
N SER A 41 -31.68 -8.97 53.47
CA SER A 41 -32.08 -8.02 54.53
C SER A 41 -33.57 -7.72 54.58
N PHE A 42 -34.38 -8.16 53.62
CA PHE A 42 -35.84 -8.00 53.67
C PHE A 42 -36.50 -8.97 54.67
N ASP A 43 -35.88 -10.12 54.94
CA ASP A 43 -36.38 -11.15 55.86
C ASP A 43 -35.74 -11.08 57.26
N CYS A 44 -34.91 -10.06 57.52
CA CYS A 44 -34.31 -9.84 58.83
C CYS A 44 -35.28 -9.14 59.78
N ASP A 45 -35.91 -9.89 60.68
CA ASP A 45 -36.63 -9.34 61.82
C ASP A 45 -35.64 -8.59 62.74
N ILE A 46 -35.67 -7.26 62.69
CA ILE A 46 -34.86 -6.40 63.54
C ILE A 46 -35.33 -6.58 65.00
N PRO A 47 -34.50 -7.13 65.90
CA PRO A 47 -34.90 -7.34 67.29
C PRO A 47 -35.22 -6.00 67.97
N ALA A 48 -36.28 -5.97 68.78
CA ALA A 48 -36.67 -4.76 69.53
C ALA A 48 -35.57 -4.23 70.46
N ASP A 49 -34.68 -5.12 70.93
CA ASP A 49 -33.45 -4.74 71.63
C ASP A 49 -32.27 -4.79 70.65
N PHE A 50 -31.88 -3.61 70.16
CA PHE A 50 -30.77 -3.46 69.22
C PHE A 50 -29.45 -4.03 69.75
N LYS A 51 -29.27 -4.18 71.06
CA LYS A 51 -28.04 -4.75 71.64
C LYS A 51 -27.83 -6.21 71.23
N LYS A 52 -28.90 -6.93 70.90
CA LYS A 52 -28.83 -8.32 70.40
C LYS A 52 -28.30 -8.43 68.98
N LEU A 53 -28.28 -7.32 68.23
CA LEU A 53 -27.62 -7.25 66.93
C LEU A 53 -26.08 -7.23 67.06
N PHE A 54 -25.57 -6.97 68.27
CA PHE A 54 -24.13 -6.90 68.54
C PHE A 54 -23.69 -8.16 69.28
N ASP A 55 -23.13 -9.11 68.53
CA ASP A 55 -22.40 -10.21 69.13
C ASP A 55 -20.97 -9.75 69.45
N MET A 56 -20.72 -9.48 70.73
CA MET A 56 -19.41 -9.07 71.22
C MET A 56 -18.39 -10.21 71.22
N THR A 57 -18.82 -11.47 71.08
CA THR A 57 -17.91 -12.62 70.99
C THR A 57 -17.18 -12.67 69.65
N LEU A 58 -17.77 -12.10 68.59
CA LEU A 58 -17.12 -11.92 67.28
C LEU A 58 -15.86 -11.04 67.37
N TYR A 59 -15.77 -10.16 68.37
CA TYR A 59 -14.63 -9.28 68.60
C TYR A 59 -13.63 -9.86 69.61
N SER A 60 -13.82 -11.10 70.08
CA SER A 60 -12.87 -11.77 70.95
C SER A 60 -11.75 -12.42 70.14
N ILE A 61 -10.50 -12.12 70.51
CA ILE A 61 -9.34 -12.81 69.95
C ILE A 61 -9.18 -14.12 70.70
N ASN A 62 -9.49 -15.23 70.04
CA ASN A 62 -9.31 -16.58 70.57
C ASN A 62 -8.31 -17.37 69.72
N ASN A 63 -7.29 -17.95 70.36
CA ASN A 63 -6.23 -18.74 69.73
C ASN A 63 -6.41 -20.26 69.93
N ASP A 64 -7.56 -20.74 70.39
CA ASP A 64 -7.82 -22.16 70.69
C ASP A 64 -7.52 -23.09 69.50
N ARG A 65 -7.65 -22.60 68.26
CA ARG A 65 -7.43 -23.37 67.02
C ARG A 65 -6.05 -23.18 66.41
N LEU A 66 -5.18 -22.36 67.02
CA LEU A 66 -3.87 -22.03 66.46
C LEU A 66 -3.00 -23.29 66.26
N HIS A 67 -3.06 -24.23 67.19
CA HIS A 67 -2.33 -25.49 67.10
C HIS A 67 -2.76 -26.33 65.89
N GLU A 68 -4.08 -26.48 65.67
CA GLU A 68 -4.62 -27.19 64.51
C GLU A 68 -4.18 -26.53 63.20
N VAL A 69 -4.14 -25.20 63.17
CA VAL A 69 -3.67 -24.45 62.00
C VAL A 69 -2.18 -24.70 61.74
N VAL A 70 -1.33 -24.69 62.77
CA VAL A 70 0.12 -24.97 62.62
C VAL A 70 0.38 -26.39 62.11
N GLU A 71 -0.33 -27.40 62.62
CA GLU A 71 -0.21 -28.78 62.12
C GLU A 71 -0.64 -28.92 60.64
N MET A 72 -1.58 -28.10 60.18
CA MET A 72 -2.05 -28.14 58.79
C MET A 72 -1.00 -27.64 57.79
N TYR A 73 -0.07 -26.75 58.20
CA TYR A 73 1.04 -26.33 57.34
C TYR A 73 1.91 -27.54 56.92
N GLU A 74 2.22 -28.44 57.87
CA GLU A 74 2.97 -29.67 57.58
C GLU A 74 2.19 -30.60 56.63
N LYS A 75 0.88 -30.79 56.86
CA LYS A 75 0.01 -31.63 56.01
C LYS A 75 -0.11 -31.11 54.58
N LEU A 76 -0.03 -29.78 54.40
CA LEU A 76 -0.11 -29.12 53.10
C LEU A 76 1.25 -28.93 52.43
N PHE A 77 2.34 -29.37 53.07
CA PHE A 77 3.72 -29.16 52.60
C PHE A 77 4.06 -27.68 52.38
N ILE A 78 3.54 -26.79 53.23
CA ILE A 78 3.80 -25.35 53.21
C ILE A 78 4.74 -25.02 54.36
N GLU A 79 5.82 -24.29 54.09
CA GLU A 79 6.75 -23.84 55.12
C GLU A 79 6.07 -22.82 56.06
N TYR A 80 6.14 -23.08 57.36
CA TYR A 80 5.63 -22.15 58.37
C TYR A 80 6.67 -21.03 58.62
N GLU A 81 6.52 -19.90 57.93
CA GLU A 81 7.32 -18.70 58.14
C GLU A 81 6.49 -17.53 58.70
N PRO A 82 7.08 -16.65 59.54
CA PRO A 82 6.42 -15.42 59.94
C PRO A 82 6.16 -14.52 58.72
N LEU A 83 4.95 -13.96 58.64
CA LEU A 83 4.54 -13.07 57.54
C LEU A 83 5.52 -11.90 57.39
N LYS A 84 6.17 -11.82 56.23
CA LYS A 84 7.04 -10.71 55.84
C LYS A 84 6.20 -9.68 55.08
N ILE A 85 6.42 -8.40 55.35
CA ILE A 85 5.78 -7.32 54.59
C ILE A 85 6.31 -7.35 53.16
N ILE A 86 5.42 -7.56 52.19
CA ILE A 86 5.76 -7.46 50.77
C ILE A 86 6.07 -6.00 50.47
N LYS A 87 7.31 -5.72 50.03
CA LYS A 87 7.68 -4.37 49.62
C LYS A 87 6.88 -3.99 48.37
N PRO A 88 6.24 -2.81 48.33
CA PRO A 88 5.55 -2.36 47.13
C PRO A 88 6.57 -2.21 45.99
N GLN A 89 6.25 -2.78 44.83
CA GLN A 89 6.98 -2.53 43.60
C GLN A 89 6.36 -1.30 42.93
N PHE A 90 7.11 -0.21 42.88
CA PHE A 90 6.70 0.98 42.14
C PHE A 90 7.25 0.88 40.72
N GLU A 91 6.35 0.71 39.75
CA GLU A 91 6.73 0.84 38.36
C GLU A 91 6.86 2.33 37.99
N LEU A 92 8.00 2.69 37.40
CA LEU A 92 8.19 4.00 36.81
C LEU A 92 7.62 3.95 35.39
N PRO A 93 6.55 4.70 35.07
CA PRO A 93 5.99 4.68 33.73
C PRO A 93 7.04 5.16 32.73
N LEU A 94 7.23 4.39 31.67
CA LEU A 94 8.10 4.78 30.57
C LEU A 94 7.57 6.07 29.91
N PRO A 95 8.45 6.90 29.32
CA PRO A 95 8.01 7.99 28.46
C PRO A 95 7.05 7.48 27.37
N PRO A 96 6.01 8.24 27.00
CA PRO A 96 5.05 7.81 26.00
C PRO A 96 5.76 7.59 24.66
N THR A 97 5.61 6.40 24.11
CA THR A 97 6.19 6.04 22.81
C THR A 97 5.46 6.77 21.69
N GLN A 98 6.19 7.53 20.88
CA GLN A 98 5.64 8.17 19.68
C GLN A 98 5.74 7.23 18.49
N LEU A 99 4.62 7.03 17.79
CA LEU A 99 4.58 6.27 16.54
C LEU A 99 5.20 7.09 15.41
N ALA A 100 5.92 6.42 14.51
CA ALA A 100 6.39 7.06 13.28
C ALA A 100 5.21 7.42 12.38
N VAL A 101 5.21 8.64 11.85
CA VAL A 101 4.21 9.12 10.87
C VAL A 101 4.90 9.40 9.54
N PHE A 102 4.20 9.11 8.44
CA PHE A 102 4.70 9.50 7.12
C PHE A 102 4.72 11.03 7.00
N PRO A 103 5.77 11.62 6.40
CA PRO A 103 5.80 13.04 6.14
C PRO A 103 4.73 13.43 5.10
N PRO A 104 4.32 14.71 5.04
CA PRO A 104 3.43 15.20 3.99
C PRO A 104 3.97 14.88 2.60
N ILE A 105 3.12 14.29 1.76
CA ILE A 105 3.47 13.94 0.38
C ILE A 105 3.27 15.19 -0.49
N PHE A 106 4.35 15.66 -1.12
CA PHE A 106 4.30 16.72 -2.11
C PHE A 106 3.84 16.16 -3.46
N SER A 107 3.34 17.03 -4.34
CA SER A 107 2.95 16.63 -5.69
C SER A 107 4.20 16.24 -6.48
N ASP A 108 4.29 14.97 -6.87
CA ASP A 108 5.32 14.50 -7.78
C ASP A 108 5.08 15.02 -9.21
N LEU A 109 6.15 15.10 -9.99
CA LEU A 109 6.06 15.40 -11.41
C LEU A 109 5.28 14.28 -12.12
N PRO A 110 4.46 14.61 -13.15
CA PRO A 110 3.82 13.58 -13.94
C PRO A 110 4.88 12.70 -14.60
N PRO A 111 4.58 11.40 -14.81
CA PRO A 111 5.48 10.51 -15.51
C PRO A 111 5.75 11.02 -16.94
N PRO A 112 6.94 10.75 -17.50
CA PRO A 112 7.25 11.16 -18.86
C PRO A 112 6.26 10.55 -19.85
N PRO A 113 5.85 11.30 -20.90
CA PRO A 113 4.93 10.78 -21.91
C PRO A 113 5.58 9.62 -22.68
N VAL A 114 4.78 8.60 -22.99
CA VAL A 114 5.23 7.45 -23.78
C VAL A 114 5.13 7.79 -25.26
N GLU A 115 6.26 7.83 -25.95
CA GLU A 115 6.33 8.02 -27.39
C GLU A 115 5.99 6.71 -28.12
N LEU A 116 5.04 6.78 -29.06
CA LEU A 116 4.60 5.63 -29.84
C LEU A 116 5.45 5.53 -31.12
N PHE A 117 6.60 4.88 -31.01
CA PHE A 117 7.46 4.59 -32.16
C PHE A 117 7.00 3.33 -32.90
N ASP A 118 7.13 3.33 -34.23
CA ASP A 118 7.08 2.12 -35.03
C ASP A 118 8.42 1.36 -34.85
N LEU A 119 8.37 0.32 -34.03
CA LEU A 119 9.55 -0.50 -33.73
C LEU A 119 9.98 -1.36 -34.93
N ASP A 120 9.06 -1.71 -35.82
CA ASP A 120 9.39 -2.47 -37.02
C ASP A 120 10.17 -1.59 -38.00
N GLU A 121 9.82 -0.31 -38.11
CA GLU A 121 10.62 0.64 -38.90
C GLU A 121 12.00 0.87 -38.26
N ALA A 122 12.05 1.14 -36.96
CA ALA A 122 13.29 1.51 -36.27
C ALA A 122 14.30 0.36 -36.10
N PHE A 123 13.83 -0.89 -35.96
CA PHE A 123 14.67 -2.06 -35.65
C PHE A 123 14.61 -3.16 -36.71
N SER A 124 14.01 -2.92 -37.88
CA SER A 124 14.02 -3.91 -38.95
C SER A 124 15.44 -4.22 -39.43
N SER A 125 15.78 -5.51 -39.46
CA SER A 125 17.01 -5.96 -40.11
C SER A 125 17.00 -5.62 -41.61
N GLU A 126 18.18 -5.46 -42.20
CA GLU A 126 18.36 -5.13 -43.62
C GLU A 126 17.66 -6.16 -44.52
N LYS A 127 17.69 -7.43 -44.12
CA LYS A 127 16.99 -8.52 -44.82
C LYS A 127 15.47 -8.33 -44.82
N SER A 128 14.90 -7.93 -43.69
CA SER A 128 13.46 -7.69 -43.56
C SER A 128 13.03 -6.51 -44.41
N GLN A 129 13.79 -5.41 -44.35
CA GLN A 129 13.55 -4.20 -45.16
C GLN A 129 13.58 -4.51 -46.67
N ILE A 130 14.59 -5.24 -47.14
CA ILE A 130 14.68 -5.63 -48.57
C ILE A 130 13.51 -6.53 -48.97
N THR A 131 13.10 -7.45 -48.09
CA THR A 131 11.97 -8.35 -48.36
C THR A 131 10.66 -7.58 -48.49
N GLN A 132 10.40 -6.65 -47.57
CA GLN A 132 9.23 -5.76 -47.64
C GLN A 132 9.25 -4.88 -48.90
N LEU A 133 10.41 -4.28 -49.21
CA LEU A 133 10.61 -3.47 -50.41
C LEU A 133 10.35 -4.29 -51.70
N THR A 134 10.86 -5.52 -51.75
CA THR A 134 10.66 -6.44 -52.89
C THR A 134 9.20 -6.81 -53.05
N ASN A 135 8.51 -7.15 -51.96
CA ASN A 135 7.09 -7.49 -51.99
C ASN A 135 6.24 -6.31 -52.49
N LYS A 136 6.56 -5.10 -52.03
CA LYS A 136 5.90 -3.86 -52.48
C LYS A 136 6.10 -3.61 -53.97
N HIS A 137 7.33 -3.77 -54.49
CA HIS A 137 7.66 -3.56 -55.90
C HIS A 137 6.98 -4.60 -56.81
N CYS A 138 7.00 -5.88 -56.42
CA CYS A 138 6.35 -6.96 -57.14
C CYS A 138 4.82 -6.81 -57.18
N ALA A 139 4.19 -6.39 -56.08
CA ALA A 139 2.75 -6.14 -56.04
C ALA A 139 2.35 -5.02 -57.02
N GLN A 140 3.09 -3.91 -57.04
CA GLN A 140 2.84 -2.78 -57.94
C GLN A 140 3.01 -3.13 -59.43
N GLN A 141 3.94 -4.03 -59.76
CA GLN A 141 4.15 -4.52 -61.13
C GLN A 141 3.01 -5.42 -61.62
N SER A 142 2.35 -6.15 -60.71
CA SER A 142 1.25 -7.06 -61.05
C SER A 142 -0.06 -6.33 -61.39
N GLU A 143 -0.32 -5.18 -60.77
CA GLU A 143 -1.54 -4.38 -61.01
C GLU A 143 -1.50 -3.61 -62.34
N LYS A 144 -0.30 -3.31 -62.87
CA LYS A 144 -0.11 -2.57 -64.13
C LYS A 144 -0.07 -3.48 -65.38
N GLY A 145 -0.28 -4.78 -65.23
CA GLY A 145 0.10 -5.80 -66.22
C GLY A 145 -1.05 -6.62 -66.81
N SER A 146 -2.16 -6.02 -67.24
CA SER A 146 -3.04 -6.68 -68.22
C SER A 146 -2.57 -6.32 -69.63
N THR A 147 -1.61 -7.09 -70.18
CA THR A 147 -1.35 -7.37 -71.62
C THR A 147 0.15 -7.65 -71.83
N GLY A 148 0.56 -8.93 -71.76
CA GLY A 148 1.56 -9.60 -72.61
C GLY A 148 2.99 -9.06 -72.84
N GLN A 149 3.33 -7.82 -72.50
CA GLN A 149 4.67 -7.25 -72.64
C GLN A 149 5.12 -6.70 -71.30
N ARG A 150 6.11 -7.37 -70.70
CA ARG A 150 6.85 -6.90 -69.52
C ARG A 150 7.66 -5.66 -69.89
N ASN A 151 7.02 -4.51 -70.03
CA ASN A 151 7.72 -3.24 -70.12
C ASN A 151 8.16 -2.90 -68.68
N VAL A 152 9.41 -3.23 -68.36
CA VAL A 152 9.98 -2.90 -67.05
C VAL A 152 10.25 -1.41 -67.07
N ASP A 153 9.47 -0.66 -66.29
CA ASP A 153 9.70 0.78 -66.13
C ASP A 153 11.10 1.00 -65.54
N GLN A 154 12.02 1.46 -66.40
CA GLN A 154 13.44 1.63 -66.05
C GLN A 154 13.64 2.53 -64.82
N LYS A 155 12.74 3.50 -64.61
CA LYS A 155 12.74 4.39 -63.46
C LYS A 155 12.35 3.68 -62.16
N GLU A 156 11.36 2.79 -62.21
CA GLU A 156 10.95 2.00 -61.04
C GLU A 156 12.04 0.99 -60.66
N LEU A 157 12.70 0.40 -61.67
CA LEU A 157 13.83 -0.50 -61.45
C LEU A 157 15.03 0.24 -60.85
N GLU A 158 15.34 1.44 -61.35
CA GLU A 158 16.42 2.27 -60.80
C GLU A 158 16.14 2.69 -59.35
N TYR A 159 14.89 3.07 -59.03
CA TYR A 159 14.46 3.36 -57.67
C TYR A 159 14.63 2.15 -56.74
N PHE A 160 14.15 0.97 -57.16
CA PHE A 160 14.26 -0.25 -56.37
C PHE A 160 15.72 -0.61 -56.04
N ILE A 161 16.61 -0.53 -57.04
CA ILE A 161 18.03 -0.83 -56.86
C ILE A 161 18.71 0.19 -55.93
N ARG A 162 18.34 1.48 -56.03
CA ARG A 162 18.87 2.52 -55.14
C ARG A 162 18.47 2.29 -53.70
N GLU A 163 17.21 1.96 -53.46
CA GLU A 163 16.71 1.74 -52.11
C GLU A 163 17.32 0.48 -51.48
N CYS A 164 17.52 -0.59 -52.27
CA CYS A 164 18.29 -1.75 -51.82
C CYS A 164 19.76 -1.38 -51.50
N GLY A 165 20.38 -0.52 -52.31
CA GLY A 165 21.75 -0.03 -52.08
C GLY A 165 21.88 0.82 -50.82
N ARG A 166 20.83 1.58 -50.48
CA ARG A 166 20.72 2.35 -49.24
C ARG A 166 20.59 1.44 -48.03
N ILE A 167 19.70 0.44 -48.08
CA ILE A 167 19.51 -0.54 -47.00
C ILE A 167 20.82 -1.31 -46.71
N LEU A 168 21.57 -1.68 -47.75
CA LEU A 168 22.83 -2.41 -47.62
C LEU A 168 24.05 -1.50 -47.30
N GLY A 169 23.87 -0.19 -47.17
CA GLY A 169 24.95 0.76 -46.90
C GLY A 169 26.04 0.82 -47.99
N VAL A 170 25.69 0.47 -49.23
CA VAL A 170 26.63 0.49 -50.38
C VAL A 170 26.63 1.86 -51.08
N SER A 171 25.47 2.53 -51.09
CA SER A 171 25.32 3.88 -51.63
C SER A 171 25.90 4.91 -50.67
N HIS A 172 26.94 5.63 -51.11
CA HIS A 172 27.54 6.73 -50.34
C HIS A 172 26.89 8.09 -50.62
N ASP A 173 26.15 8.19 -51.72
CA ASP A 173 25.47 9.40 -52.19
C ASP A 173 24.08 9.03 -52.71
N ASP A 174 23.10 9.91 -52.47
CA ASP A 174 21.68 9.69 -52.80
C ASP A 174 21.43 9.64 -54.32
N HIS A 175 22.39 10.13 -55.11
CA HIS A 175 22.33 10.17 -56.58
C HIS A 175 23.14 9.09 -57.29
N MET A 176 23.74 8.14 -56.56
CA MET A 176 24.52 7.06 -57.19
C MET A 176 23.67 6.30 -58.22
N PRO A 177 24.13 6.12 -59.47
CA PRO A 177 23.36 5.42 -60.49
C PRO A 177 23.25 3.93 -60.15
N ALA A 178 22.09 3.33 -60.42
CA ALA A 178 21.81 1.92 -60.11
C ALA A 178 22.86 0.94 -60.71
N LYS A 179 23.44 1.31 -61.86
CA LYS A 179 24.49 0.53 -62.53
C LYS A 179 25.77 0.43 -61.70
N GLU A 180 26.14 1.49 -61.00
CA GLU A 180 27.34 1.55 -60.17
C GLU A 180 27.15 0.79 -58.85
N ILE A 181 25.94 0.88 -58.26
CA ILE A 181 25.55 0.09 -57.09
C ILE A 181 25.67 -1.42 -57.40
N LEU A 182 25.09 -1.86 -58.53
CA LEU A 182 25.18 -3.25 -58.96
C LEU A 182 26.61 -3.68 -59.28
N TYR A 183 27.41 -2.80 -59.87
CA TYR A 183 28.82 -3.07 -60.14
C TYR A 183 29.60 -3.29 -58.83
N SER A 184 29.44 -2.40 -57.85
CA SER A 184 30.07 -2.51 -56.53
C SER A 184 29.71 -3.82 -55.83
N ILE A 185 28.41 -4.18 -55.82
CA ILE A 185 27.94 -5.43 -55.23
C ILE A 185 28.52 -6.64 -55.99
N SER A 186 28.51 -6.60 -57.32
CA SER A 186 29.02 -7.71 -58.15
C SER A 186 30.51 -7.93 -57.96
N VAL A 187 31.31 -6.87 -57.85
CA VAL A 187 32.73 -6.94 -57.56
C VAL A 187 32.98 -7.53 -56.17
N LYS A 188 32.22 -7.09 -55.16
CA LYS A 188 32.29 -7.68 -53.80
C LYS A 188 31.97 -9.18 -53.84
N ILE A 189 30.87 -9.59 -54.48
CA ILE A 189 30.50 -11.01 -54.61
C ILE A 189 31.59 -11.80 -55.35
N ALA A 190 32.14 -11.26 -56.44
CA ALA A 190 33.20 -11.91 -57.19
C ALA A 190 34.47 -12.09 -56.36
N ASN A 191 34.80 -11.12 -55.50
CA ASN A 191 35.93 -11.21 -54.57
C ASN A 191 35.66 -12.23 -53.45
N TYR A 192 34.46 -12.23 -52.84
CA TYR A 192 34.09 -13.24 -51.84
C TYR A 192 34.19 -14.67 -52.41
N LYS A 193 33.72 -14.89 -53.64
CA LYS A 193 33.84 -16.20 -54.32
C LYS A 193 35.28 -16.60 -54.67
N LYS A 194 36.23 -15.66 -54.70
CA LYS A 194 37.66 -15.96 -54.88
C LYS A 194 38.31 -16.42 -53.58
N LEU A 195 37.91 -15.85 -52.44
CA LEU A 195 38.40 -16.26 -51.13
C LEU A 195 37.96 -17.67 -50.71
N ASP A 196 36.77 -18.12 -51.13
CA ASP A 196 36.28 -19.50 -50.87
C ASP A 196 37.07 -20.61 -51.62
N LYS A 197 38.05 -20.24 -52.46
CA LYS A 197 38.86 -21.18 -53.26
C LYS A 197 40.32 -21.32 -52.78
N GLU A 198 40.71 -20.62 -51.73
CA GLU A 198 41.95 -20.88 -50.96
C GLU A 198 41.62 -21.67 -49.68
#